data_AF-A0AAW9NAB1-F1
#
_entry.id   AF-A0AAW9NAB1-F1
#
_cell.length_a   1.000
_cell.length_b   1.000
_cell.length_c   1.000
_cell.angle_alpha   90.00
_cell.angle_beta   90.00
_cell.angle_gamma   90.00
#
_symmetry.space_group_name_H-M   'P 1'
#
loop_
_entity.id
_entity.type
_entity.pdbx_description
1 polymer ?
#
loop_
_entity_poly.entity_id
_entity_poly.type
_entity_poly.pdbx_seq_one_letter_code
_entity_poly.pdbx_strand_id
1 'polypeptide(L)' 'MWIITIHSNKNVKIFEFETEQEARSTFEKVQGCKFLTEVIYFNDYQLAKSL' A
#
# COMPACT_ATOMS: atom_id res chain seq x y z
N MET A 1 4.54 4.18 -4.02
CA MET A 1 4.01 2.80 -4.09
C MET A 1 3.14 2.54 -2.87
N TRP A 2 2.09 1.73 -3.02
CA TRP A 2 1.15 1.39 -1.96
C TRP A 2 1.12 -0.12 -1.74
N ILE A 3 1.12 -0.54 -0.48
CA ILE A 3 1.11 -1.96 -0.10
C ILE A 3 -0.12 -2.26 0.76
N ILE A 4 -0.85 -3.33 0.41
CA ILE A 4 -1.83 -3.94 1.30
C ILE A 4 -1.25 -5.22 1.86
N THR A 5 -1.15 -5.28 3.18
CA THR A 5 -0.77 -6.51 3.90
C THR A 5 -2.01 -7.09 4.57
N ILE A 6 -2.28 -8.37 4.34
CA ILE A 6 -3.41 -9.09 4.95
C ILE A 6 -2.87 -10.25 5.77
N HIS A 7 -3.15 -10.23 7.06
CA HIS A 7 -2.85 -11.30 8.00
C HIS A 7 -4.05 -12.24 8.11
N SER A 8 -3.81 -13.53 7.90
CA SER A 8 -4.79 -14.58 8.15
C SER A 8 -4.12 -15.74 8.85
N ASN A 9 -4.39 -15.87 10.17
CA ASN A 9 -3.85 -16.90 11.04
C ASN A 9 -2.33 -17.10 10.87
N LYS A 10 -1.91 -18.05 10.01
CA LYS A 10 -0.52 -18.44 9.76
C LYS A 10 0.07 -17.90 8.45
N ASN A 11 -0.69 -17.13 7.69
CA ASN A 11 -0.30 -16.64 6.37
C ASN A 11 -0.35 -15.12 6.33
N VAL A 12 0.61 -14.55 5.59
CA VAL A 12 0.63 -13.15 5.22
C VAL A 12 0.52 -13.08 3.71
N LYS A 13 -0.41 -12.26 3.21
CA LYS A 13 -0.50 -11.91 1.79
C LYS A 13 -0.18 -10.44 1.63
N ILE A 14 0.65 -10.13 0.63
CA ILE A 14 1.09 -8.78 0.31
C ILE A 14 0.67 -8.49 -1.13
N PHE A 15 0.09 -7.31 -1.34
CA PHE A 15 -0.29 -6.79 -2.65
C PHE A 15 0.36 -5.43 -2.83
N GLU A 16 0.96 -5.20 -3.99
CA GLU A 16 1.66 -3.97 -4.35
C GLU A 16 0.88 -3.23 -5.43
N PHE A 17 0.82 -1.91 -5.31
CA PHE A 17 0.10 -1.01 -6.21
C PHE A 17 0.93 0.24 -6.47
N GLU A 18 0.84 0.77 -7.68
CA GLU A 18 1.52 2.01 -8.03
C GLU A 18 0.75 3.22 -7.46
N THR A 19 -0.58 3.21 -7.57
CA THR A 19 -1.43 4.35 -7.22
C THR A 19 -2.21 4.14 -5.92
N GLU A 20 -2.47 5.24 -5.22
CA GLU A 20 -3.31 5.23 -4.00
C GLU A 20 -4.73 4.75 -4.31
N GLN A 21 -5.28 5.17 -5.44
CA GLN A 21 -6.65 4.88 -5.83
C GLN A 21 -6.89 3.37 -6.01
N GLU A 22 -5.99 2.68 -6.71
CA GLU A 22 -6.07 1.23 -6.91
C GLU A 22 -5.96 0.47 -5.58
N ALA A 23 -5.03 0.90 -4.72
CA ALA A 23 -4.84 0.32 -3.41
C ALA A 23 -6.08 0.49 -2.53
N ARG A 24 -6.64 1.71 -2.44
CA ARG A 24 -7.87 1.97 -1.65
C ARG A 24 -9.08 1.21 -2.17
N SER A 25 -9.28 1.22 -3.48
CA SER A 25 -10.38 0.50 -4.14
C SER A 25 -10.31 -1.01 -3.88
N THR A 26 -9.09 -1.55 -3.80
CA THR A 26 -8.88 -2.97 -3.44
C THR A 26 -9.06 -3.18 -1.95
N PHE A 27 -8.50 -2.31 -1.11
CA PHE A 27 -8.56 -2.39 0.35
C PHE A 27 -10.00 -2.50 0.84
N GLU A 28 -10.93 -1.74 0.29
CA GLU A 28 -12.36 -1.81 0.66
C GLU A 28 -13.00 -3.18 0.38
N LYS A 29 -12.55 -3.88 -0.67
CA LYS A 29 -13.12 -5.15 -1.13
C LYS A 29 -12.57 -6.37 -0.39
N VAL A 30 -11.33 -6.31 0.09
CA VAL A 30 -10.70 -7.45 0.78
C VAL A 30 -11.14 -7.56 2.24
N GLN A 31 -11.34 -8.77 2.74
CA GLN A 31 -11.78 -9.03 4.12
C GLN A 31 -10.62 -9.58 4.97
N GLY A 32 -10.74 -9.48 6.30
CA GLY A 32 -9.75 -9.96 7.27
C GLY A 32 -8.97 -8.83 7.96
N CYS A 33 -7.92 -9.21 8.70
CA CYS A 33 -7.01 -8.26 9.34
C CYS A 33 -6.05 -7.70 8.29
N LYS A 34 -6.25 -6.44 7.89
CA LYS A 34 -5.57 -5.82 6.76
C LYS A 34 -5.02 -4.44 7.13
N PHE A 35 -3.88 -4.11 6.56
CA PHE A 35 -3.20 -2.83 6.69
C PHE A 35 -2.92 -2.27 5.31
N LEU A 36 -3.13 -0.96 5.14
CA LEU A 36 -2.73 -0.21 3.96
C LEU A 36 -1.55 0.66 4.37
N THR A 37 -0.46 0.60 3.61
CA THR A 37 0.77 1.33 3.89
C THR A 37 1.26 2.01 2.63
N GLU A 38 1.65 3.27 2.75
CA GLU A 38 2.35 4.00 1.70
C GLU A 38 3.86 3.79 1.85
N VAL A 39 4.53 3.47 0.75
CA VAL A 39 5.98 3.38 0.67
C VAL A 39 6.49 4.60 -0.06
N ILE A 40 7.22 5.44 0.67
CA ILE A 40 7.83 6.68 0.21
C ILE A 40 9.32 6.45 0.05
N TYR A 41 9.84 6.51 -1.17
CA TYR A 41 11.27 6.40 -1.42
C TYR A 41 11.96 7.74 -1.20
N PHE A 42 13.15 7.71 -0.58
CA PHE A 42 13.97 8.90 -0.36
C PHE A 42 14.26 9.68 -1.65
N ASN A 43 14.42 8.96 -2.77
CA ASN A 43 14.69 9.55 -4.08
C ASN A 43 13.47 10.25 -4.70
N ASP A 44 12.24 9.82 -4.37
CA ASP A 44 11.01 10.48 -4.81
C ASP A 44 10.77 11.77 -4.02
N TYR A 45 11.31 11.86 -2.80
CA TYR A 45 11.19 13.03 -1.94
C TYR A 45 11.95 14.27 -2.46
N GLN A 46 12.95 14.07 -3.33
CA GLN A 46 13.68 15.16 -3.99
C GLN A 46 12.83 15.84 -5.09
N LEU A 47 11.88 15.11 -5.71
CA LEU A 47 10.89 15.67 -6.64
C LEU A 47 9.82 16.52 -5.92
N ALA A 48 9.57 16.25 -4.64
CA ALA A 48 8.56 16.95 -3.84
C ALA A 48 9.06 18.29 -3.24
N LYS A 49 10.37 18.60 -3.30
CA LYS A 49 10.97 19.85 -2.78
C LYS A 49 11.29 20.89 -3.85
N SER A 50 10.97 20.62 -5.12
CA SER A 50 11.19 21.56 -6.24
C SER A 50 9.93 22.32 -6.68
N LEU A 51 8.89 22.37 -5.84
CA LEU A 51 7.70 23.23 -5.98
C LEU A 51 7.67 24.26 -4.84
#